data_AF-A0A9E6TCQ3-F1
#
_entry.id   AF-A0A9E6TCQ3-F1
#
_cell.length_a   1.000
_cell.length_b   1.000
_cell.length_c   1.000
_cell.angle_alpha   90.00
_cell.angle_beta   90.00
_cell.angle_gamma   90.00
#
_symmetry.space_group_name_H-M   'P 1'
#
loop_
_entity.id
_entity.type
_entity.pdbx_description
1 polymer ?
#
loop_
_entity_poly.entity_id
_entity_poly.type
_entity_poly.pdbx_seq_one_letter_code
_entity_poly.pdbx_strand_id
1 'polypeptide(L)'
;MNLSELKKLVQARIDEKANIILDEKVVNDGAAFGELQIYFCLRRILNKKATLEDFGVLHAVSDLLQATGIISANQTLGSRVAP
;
A
#
# COMPACT_ATOMS: atom_id res chain seq x y z
N MET A 1 14.02 0.11 -8.36
CA MET A 1 13.20 -0.93 -7.71
C MET A 1 12.41 -1.67 -8.77
N ASN A 2 12.57 -2.98 -8.89
CA ASN A 2 11.80 -3.85 -9.77
C ASN A 2 10.60 -4.49 -9.04
N LEU A 3 9.75 -5.22 -9.77
CA LEU A 3 8.54 -5.84 -9.21
C LEU A 3 8.83 -6.83 -8.08
N SER A 4 9.91 -7.62 -8.18
CA SER A 4 10.30 -8.60 -7.16
C SER A 4 10.76 -7.91 -5.87
N GLU A 5 11.58 -6.87 -6.00
CA GLU A 5 12.02 -6.03 -4.88
C GLU A 5 10.83 -5.36 -4.20
N LEU A 6 9.87 -4.84 -4.97
CA LEU A 6 8.66 -4.24 -4.41
C LEU A 6 7.80 -5.26 -3.66
N LYS A 7 7.62 -6.48 -4.18
CA LYS A 7 6.88 -7.53 -3.45
C LYS A 7 7.52 -7.86 -2.11
N LYS A 8 8.86 -7.94 -2.07
CA LYS A 8 9.61 -8.17 -0.82
C LYS A 8 9.44 -7.00 0.16
N LEU A 9 9.53 -5.76 -0.33
CA LEU A 9 9.31 -4.57 0.48
C LEU A 9 7.90 -4.56 1.10
N VAL A 10 6.87 -4.82 0.29
CA VAL A 10 5.47 -4.85 0.76
C VAL A 10 5.28 -5.94 1.82
N GLN A 11 5.82 -7.14 1.60
CA GLN A 11 5.71 -8.22 2.59
C GLN A 11 6.43 -7.86 3.90
N ALA A 12 7.66 -7.32 3.83
CA ALA A 12 8.39 -6.90 5.01
C ALA A 12 7.65 -5.82 5.82
N ARG A 13 6.97 -4.87 5.15
CA ARG A 13 6.15 -3.86 5.82
C ARG A 13 4.90 -4.46 6.47
N ILE A 14 4.24 -5.42 5.81
CA ILE A 14 3.11 -6.14 6.42
C ILE A 14 3.57 -6.84 7.71
N ASP A 15 4.69 -7.55 7.65
CA ASP A 15 5.22 -8.29 8.80
C ASP A 15 5.59 -7.32 9.95
N GLU A 16 6.23 -6.20 9.65
CA GLU A 16 6.56 -5.15 10.61
C GLU A 16 5.32 -4.59 11.32
N LYS A 17 4.29 -4.20 10.56
CA LYS A 17 3.08 -3.58 11.12
C LYS A 17 2.20 -4.59 11.86
N ALA A 18 2.15 -5.83 11.40
CA ALA A 18 1.50 -6.91 12.14
C ALA A 18 2.17 -7.15 13.50
N ASN A 19 3.51 -7.15 13.55
CA ASN A 19 4.23 -7.30 14.81
C ASN A 19 3.99 -6.15 15.78
N ILE A 20 3.78 -4.91 15.31
CA ILE A 20 3.42 -3.78 16.17
C ILE A 20 2.08 -4.03 16.87
N ILE A 21 1.06 -4.51 16.14
CA ILE A 21 -0.25 -4.85 16.71
C ILE A 21 -0.14 -6.01 17.70
N LEU A 22 0.69 -7.01 17.39
CA LEU A 22 0.92 -8.16 18.27
C LEU A 22 1.72 -7.83 19.55
N ASP A 23 2.45 -6.71 19.59
CA ASP A 23 3.20 -6.24 20.77
C ASP A 23 2.27 -5.59 21.83
N GLU A 24 0.97 -5.49 21.56
CA GLU A 24 -0.11 -5.02 22.47
C GLU A 24 0.14 -3.64 23.08
N LYS A 25 1.07 -2.85 22.51
CA LYS A 25 1.32 -1.45 22.86
C LYS A 25 0.34 -0.57 22.09
N VAL A 26 -0.91 -0.58 22.55
CA VAL A 26 -2.13 0.05 21.98
C VAL A 26 -1.92 1.44 21.38
N VAL A 27 -0.97 2.23 21.89
CA VAL A 27 -0.62 3.57 21.38
C VAL A 27 -0.36 3.58 19.87
N ASN A 28 0.23 2.53 19.32
CA ASN A 28 0.65 2.49 17.91
C ASN A 28 -0.24 1.61 17.01
N ASP A 29 -1.20 0.89 17.57
CA ASP A 29 -2.02 -0.08 16.83
C ASP A 29 -2.82 0.58 15.72
N GLY A 30 -3.42 1.75 16.01
CA GLY A 30 -4.20 2.49 15.02
C GLY A 30 -3.38 2.92 13.81
N ALA A 31 -2.14 3.38 14.03
CA ALA A 31 -1.24 3.75 12.94
C ALA A 31 -0.78 2.51 12.15
N ALA A 32 -0.39 1.44 12.85
CA ALA A 32 0.02 0.19 12.22
C ALA A 32 -1.11 -0.43 11.39
N PHE A 33 -2.33 -0.41 11.89
CA PHE A 33 -3.51 -0.88 11.18
C PHE A 33 -3.79 -0.06 9.91
N GLY A 34 -3.72 1.27 10.00
CA GLY A 34 -3.88 2.15 8.83
C GLY A 34 -2.86 1.85 7.72
N GLU A 35 -1.59 1.66 8.08
CA GLU A 35 -0.56 1.26 7.13
C GLU A 35 -0.81 -0.14 6.53
N LEU A 36 -1.24 -1.10 7.36
CA LEU A 36 -1.58 -2.46 6.91
C LEU A 36 -2.67 -2.45 5.84
N GLN A 37 -3.67 -1.59 5.95
CA GLN A 37 -4.73 -1.49 4.96
C GLN A 37 -4.17 -1.16 3.57
N ILE A 38 -3.25 -0.19 3.48
CA ILE A 38 -2.62 0.20 2.21
C ILE A 38 -1.72 -0.93 1.68
N TYR A 39 -0.84 -1.47 2.51
CA TYR A 39 0.07 -2.54 2.07
C TYR A 39 -0.66 -3.81 1.67
N PHE A 40 -1.77 -4.13 2.33
CA PHE A 40 -2.59 -5.28 1.99
C PHE A 40 -3.27 -5.12 0.63
N CYS A 41 -3.82 -3.93 0.34
CA CYS A 41 -4.38 -3.63 -0.98
C CYS A 41 -3.32 -3.79 -2.08
N LEU A 42 -2.14 -3.22 -1.86
CA LEU A 42 -1.03 -3.30 -2.82
C LEU A 42 -0.58 -4.76 -3.03
N ARG A 43 -0.51 -5.57 -1.96
CA ARG A 43 -0.17 -7.00 -2.07
C ARG A 43 -1.18 -7.77 -2.92
N ARG A 44 -2.49 -7.49 -2.80
CA ARG A 44 -3.53 -8.14 -3.62
C ARG A 44 -3.36 -7.79 -5.10
N ILE A 45 -3.09 -6.53 -5.42
CA ILE A 45 -2.82 -6.06 -6.78
C ILE A 45 -1.58 -6.76 -7.37
N LEU A 46 -0.46 -6.74 -6.64
CA LEU A 46 0.80 -7.37 -7.06
C LEU A 46 0.69 -8.88 -7.32
N ASN A 47 -0.32 -9.53 -6.73
CA ASN A 47 -0.60 -10.96 -6.87
C ASN A 47 -1.79 -11.27 -7.79
N LYS A 48 -2.27 -10.29 -8.57
CA LYS A 48 -3.40 -10.45 -9.50
C LYS A 48 -4.71 -10.91 -8.83
N LYS A 49 -4.93 -10.47 -7.59
CA LYS A 49 -6.12 -10.78 -6.77
C LYS A 49 -6.82 -9.50 -6.29
N ALA A 50 -6.72 -8.42 -7.06
CA ALA A 50 -7.29 -7.13 -6.71
C ALA A 50 -8.83 -7.17 -6.72
N THR A 51 -9.44 -6.49 -5.77
CA THR A 51 -10.87 -6.16 -5.74
C THR A 51 -11.10 -4.72 -6.21
N LEU A 52 -12.37 -4.33 -6.43
CA LEU A 52 -12.71 -2.93 -6.72
C LEU A 52 -12.33 -1.98 -5.56
N GLU A 53 -12.40 -2.48 -4.33
CA GLU A 53 -11.94 -1.74 -3.14
C GLU A 53 -10.44 -1.44 -3.21
N ASP A 54 -9.61 -2.41 -3.62
CA ASP A 54 -8.17 -2.21 -3.78
C ASP A 54 -7.84 -1.09 -4.77
N PHE A 55 -8.57 -1.06 -5.90
CA PHE A 55 -8.41 -0.02 -6.90
C PHE A 55 -8.87 1.33 -6.37
N GLY A 56 -10.01 1.39 -5.66
CA GLY A 56 -10.51 2.62 -5.06
C GLY A 56 -9.52 3.23 -4.07
N VAL A 57 -8.90 2.42 -3.20
CA VAL A 57 -7.89 2.87 -2.24
C VAL A 57 -6.66 3.44 -2.96
N LEU A 58 -6.07 2.70 -3.91
CA LEU A 58 -4.88 3.21 -4.62
C LEU A 58 -5.19 4.41 -5.53
N HIS A 59 -6.41 4.51 -6.06
CA HIS A 59 -6.85 5.65 -6.84
C HIS A 59 -6.90 6.90 -5.96
N ALA A 60 -7.60 6.83 -4.81
CA ALA A 60 -7.66 7.95 -3.87
C ALA A 60 -6.27 8.40 -3.40
N VAL A 61 -5.35 7.46 -3.11
CA VAL A 61 -3.96 7.81 -2.78
C VAL A 61 -3.27 8.50 -3.95
N SER A 62 -3.41 7.98 -5.18
CA SER A 62 -2.81 8.58 -6.37
C SER A 62 -3.34 9.99 -6.62
N ASP A 63 -4.66 10.19 -6.51
CA ASP A 63 -5.32 11.48 -6.70
C ASP A 63 -4.80 12.53 -5.71
N LEU A 64 -4.65 12.16 -4.43
CA LEU A 64 -4.11 13.06 -3.41
C LEU A 64 -2.65 13.43 -3.70
N LEU A 65 -1.82 12.48 -4.10
CA LEU A 65 -0.42 12.74 -4.46
C LEU A 65 -0.31 13.64 -5.70
N GLN A 66 -1.20 13.48 -6.67
CA GLN A 66 -1.28 14.34 -7.86
C GLN A 66 -1.76 15.74 -7.50
N ALA A 67 -2.84 15.85 -6.72
CA ALA A 67 -3.44 17.11 -6.30
C ALA A 67 -2.46 17.96 -5.45
N THR A 68 -1.57 17.30 -4.71
CA THR A 68 -0.51 17.95 -3.92
C THR A 68 0.78 18.19 -4.73
N GLY A 69 0.85 17.75 -5.98
CA GLY A 69 2.01 17.94 -6.86
C GLY A 69 3.21 17.05 -6.54
N ILE A 70 3.05 16.01 -5.70
CA ILE A 70 4.10 15.05 -5.36
C ILE A 70 4.42 14.16 -6.56
N ILE A 71 3.41 13.79 -7.34
CA ILE A 71 3.56 13.06 -8.61
C ILE A 71 2.81 13.79 -9.73
N SER A 72 3.18 13.55 -10.99
CA SER A 72 2.50 14.18 -12.14
C SER A 72 1.11 13.56 -12.38
N ALA A 73 0.20 14.33 -13.00
CA ALA A 73 -1.19 13.90 -13.26
C ALA A 73 -1.33 12.61 -14.11
N ASN A 74 -0.29 12.23 -14.84
CA ASN A 74 -0.24 11.00 -15.63
C ASN A 74 0.44 9.82 -14.90
N GLN A 75 0.88 10.01 -13.66
CA GLN A 75 1.49 8.99 -12.83
C GLN A 75 0.51 8.52 -11.78
N THR A 76 0.32 7.21 -11.69
CA THR A 76 -0.42 6.60 -10.58
C THR A 76 0.47 5.61 -9.87
N LEU A 77 0.12 5.28 -8.62
CA LEU A 77 0.74 4.14 -7.95
C LEU A 77 0.50 2.85 -8.73
N GLY A 78 -0.72 2.68 -9.28
CA GLY A 78 -1.14 1.53 -10.08
C GLY A 78 -0.32 1.31 -11.37
N SER A 79 0.01 2.37 -12.10
CA SER A 79 0.74 2.28 -13.39
C SER A 79 2.18 1.80 -13.26
N ARG A 80 2.73 1.74 -12.03
CA ARG A 80 4.08 1.18 -11.77
C ARG A 80 4.05 -0.27 -11.27
N VAL A 81 2.86 -0.83 -11.01
CA VAL A 81 2.69 -2.15 -10.36
C VAL A 81 1.78 -3.11 -11.13
N ALA A 82 0.90 -2.58 -11.99
CA ALA A 82 0.23 -3.37 -13.02
C ALA A 82 1.14 -3.49 -14.26
N PRO A 83 1.22 -4.67 -14.91
CA PRO A 83 1.80 -4.78 -16.24
C PRO A 83 0.95 -4.05 -17.29
#